data_AF-T1B544-F1
#
_entry.id   AF-T1B544-F1
#
_cell.length_a   1.000
_cell.length_b   1.000
_cell.length_c   1.000
_cell.angle_alpha   90.00
_cell.angle_beta   90.00
_cell.angle_gamma   90.00
#
_symmetry.space_group_name_H-M   'P 1'
#
loop_
_entity.id
_entity.type
_entity.pdbx_description
1 polymer ?
#
loop_
_entity_poly.entity_id
_entity_poly.type
_entity_poly.pdbx_seq_one_letter_code
_entity_poly.pdbx_strand_id
1 'polypeptide(L)'
;MRDGFADWRLLPDEGSAVAPPPPDDLSDLLADAGVDLSRAADVTNTGIALATHSATGNRAVACVRRNASGLTLIAADDGAPGVQRQAATRVAGVAEAFAVDELQSGLHVLRDRLLAMHQQLASQRDDLINPVMEDAAVIALRIAHRVAEFLRIGAAAAWQSHHGRVRPVFSTAPIPASTAQADPTGLDEFLGMHEASPATGLGGATTPDCEDARCEVAVGDRLLLVATRGLIEHLSVAVIEQALALPTCDAACVHIASAVRLGNEPAQWPFTVTEVES
;
A
#
# COMPACT_ATOMS: atom_id res chain seq x y z
N MET A 1 76.35 -25.09 -12.43
CA MET A 1 75.64 -24.29 -13.47
C MET A 1 74.81 -23.28 -12.70
N ARG A 2 75.35 -22.06 -12.55
CA ARG A 2 74.93 -20.83 -13.26
C ARG A 2 73.57 -20.35 -12.74
N ASP A 3 73.58 -19.31 -11.90
CA ASP A 3 73.33 -17.90 -12.28
C ASP A 3 71.89 -17.74 -12.79
N GLY A 4 71.00 -16.92 -12.22
CA GLY A 4 71.21 -15.57 -11.70
C GLY A 4 70.41 -14.60 -12.58
N PHE A 5 69.59 -13.73 -11.96
CA PHE A 5 68.98 -12.51 -12.53
C PHE A 5 67.97 -12.73 -13.70
N ALA A 6 66.94 -11.93 -13.94
CA ALA A 6 66.72 -10.50 -13.73
C ALA A 6 65.19 -10.26 -13.62
N ASP A 7 64.64 -9.48 -12.69
CA ASP A 7 64.58 -8.01 -12.65
C ASP A 7 64.59 -7.34 -14.04
N TRP A 8 63.39 -7.08 -14.58
CA TRP A 8 63.19 -6.19 -15.71
C TRP A 8 62.48 -4.93 -15.21
N ARG A 9 63.29 -3.91 -14.91
CA ARG A 9 62.85 -2.52 -14.80
C ARG A 9 62.79 -1.88 -16.19
N LEU A 10 61.75 -1.06 -16.40
CA LEU A 10 61.67 0.15 -17.26
C LEU A 10 61.75 -0.09 -18.77
N LEU A 11 60.77 0.30 -19.60
CA LEU A 11 60.39 1.65 -20.11
C LEU A 11 59.25 1.44 -21.15
N PRO A 12 58.57 2.46 -21.76
CA PRO A 12 58.66 3.92 -21.59
C PRO A 12 57.30 4.60 -21.30
N ASP A 13 57.42 5.90 -21.00
CA ASP A 13 56.39 6.94 -21.03
C ASP A 13 55.88 7.13 -22.47
N GLU A 14 54.61 6.83 -22.72
CA GLU A 14 53.91 7.23 -23.95
C GLU A 14 52.63 7.99 -23.58
N GLY A 15 52.64 9.28 -23.91
CA GLY A 15 51.48 9.93 -24.49
C GLY A 15 50.37 10.29 -23.52
N SER A 16 50.52 11.48 -22.94
CA SER A 16 49.43 12.45 -22.73
C SER A 16 48.20 12.19 -23.61
N ALA A 17 47.17 11.56 -23.03
CA ALA A 17 45.81 11.61 -23.53
C ALA A 17 44.96 12.19 -22.40
N VAL A 18 44.84 13.52 -22.42
CA VAL A 18 43.84 14.25 -21.64
C VAL A 18 42.49 13.64 -21.98
N ALA A 19 41.89 12.94 -21.02
CA ALA A 19 40.49 12.52 -21.11
C ALA A 19 39.63 13.78 -21.32
N PRO A 20 38.72 13.81 -22.31
CA PRO A 20 37.82 14.93 -22.45
C PRO A 20 36.98 15.06 -21.17
N PRO A 21 36.82 16.27 -20.61
CA PRO A 21 35.91 16.45 -19.49
C PRO A 21 34.48 16.03 -19.93
N PRO A 22 33.66 15.51 -19.01
CA PRO A 22 32.25 15.27 -19.30
C PRO A 22 31.59 16.60 -19.75
N PRO A 23 30.61 16.57 -20.65
CA PRO A 23 29.91 17.78 -21.05
C PRO A 23 29.14 18.35 -19.86
N ASP A 24 29.72 19.34 -19.20
CA ASP A 24 29.05 20.29 -18.31
C ASP A 24 28.25 21.27 -19.17
N ASP A 25 27.14 20.81 -19.75
CA ASP A 25 26.00 21.68 -20.09
C ASP A 25 24.83 20.86 -20.65
N LEU A 26 23.89 20.50 -19.77
CA LEU A 26 22.54 20.06 -20.18
C LEU A 26 21.62 21.26 -20.46
N SER A 27 22.15 22.48 -20.42
CA SER A 27 21.42 23.74 -20.60
C SER A 27 20.92 23.94 -22.04
N ASP A 28 21.60 23.36 -23.03
CA ASP A 28 21.24 23.52 -24.45
C ASP A 28 20.14 22.56 -24.93
N LEU A 29 19.77 21.55 -24.14
CA LEU A 29 18.71 20.59 -24.51
C LEU A 29 17.31 21.03 -24.05
N LEU A 30 17.22 22.12 -23.29
CA LEU A 30 15.96 22.70 -22.78
C LEU A 30 15.57 24.01 -23.47
N ALA A 31 16.39 24.53 -24.39
CA ALA A 31 16.12 25.80 -25.08
C ALA A 31 15.10 25.70 -26.22
N ASP A 32 14.64 24.50 -26.62
CA ASP A 32 13.66 24.31 -27.71
C ASP A 32 12.20 24.16 -27.22
N ALA A 33 11.97 24.11 -25.91
CA ALA A 33 10.63 24.16 -25.34
C ALA A 33 10.36 25.56 -24.81
N GLY A 34 9.94 26.47 -25.71
CA GLY A 34 9.58 27.85 -25.38
C GLY A 34 8.46 27.97 -24.34
N VAL A 35 8.83 27.85 -23.07
CA VAL A 35 7.96 28.07 -21.91
C VAL A 35 8.52 29.24 -21.12
N ASP A 36 7.82 30.36 -21.21
CA ASP A 36 8.11 31.59 -20.48
C ASP A 36 7.90 31.38 -18.97
N LEU A 37 8.99 31.25 -18.21
CA LEU A 37 9.00 31.07 -16.75
C LEU A 37 9.06 32.40 -15.96
N SER A 38 8.79 33.53 -16.60
CA SER A 38 8.89 34.84 -15.95
C SER A 38 7.54 35.37 -15.48
N ARG A 39 6.81 34.65 -14.62
CA ARG A 39 5.78 35.31 -13.80
C ARG A 39 5.37 34.55 -12.53
N ALA A 40 5.58 35.26 -11.42
CA ALA A 40 4.92 35.14 -10.12
C ALA A 40 5.39 34.00 -9.20
N ALA A 41 6.48 34.29 -8.50
CA ALA A 41 6.50 34.07 -7.06
C ALA A 41 5.28 34.78 -6.43
N ASP A 42 4.34 34.01 -5.91
CA ASP A 42 3.57 34.43 -4.75
C ASP A 42 3.18 33.19 -3.95
N VAL A 43 3.79 33.09 -2.76
CA VAL A 43 3.56 32.02 -1.79
C VAL A 43 2.22 32.31 -1.16
N THR A 44 1.19 31.57 -1.55
CA THR A 44 0.01 31.39 -0.71
C THR A 44 -0.35 29.91 -0.63
N ASN A 45 -0.09 29.40 0.57
CA ASN A 45 -0.55 28.15 1.14
C ASN A 45 -1.99 27.83 0.69
N THR A 46 -2.13 26.97 -0.30
CA THR A 46 -3.43 26.46 -0.73
C THR A 46 -3.49 25.00 -0.34
N GLY A 47 -4.19 24.73 0.76
CA GLY A 47 -4.49 23.38 1.22
C GLY A 47 -5.09 22.57 0.08
N ILE A 48 -4.48 21.43 -0.20
CA ILE A 48 -4.99 20.47 -1.17
C ILE A 48 -6.31 19.94 -0.59
N ALA A 49 -7.42 20.47 -1.09
CA ALA A 49 -8.73 19.88 -0.90
C ALA A 49 -8.71 18.50 -1.57
N LEU A 50 -8.48 17.44 -0.78
CA LEU A 50 -8.75 16.08 -1.23
C LEU A 50 -10.23 16.00 -1.55
N ALA A 51 -10.53 15.89 -2.84
CA ALA A 51 -11.86 15.84 -3.35
C ALA A 51 -12.64 14.67 -2.74
N THR A 52 -13.70 15.00 -2.03
CA THR A 52 -14.76 14.08 -1.61
C THR A 52 -15.52 13.65 -2.86
N HIS A 53 -15.01 12.63 -3.56
CA HIS A 53 -15.72 12.06 -4.70
C HIS A 53 -16.68 10.99 -4.20
N SER A 54 -17.90 11.42 -3.90
CA SER A 54 -19.06 10.54 -3.89
C SER A 54 -19.32 10.11 -5.34
N ALA A 55 -18.93 8.89 -5.68
CA ALA A 55 -19.12 8.31 -7.01
C ALA A 55 -20.21 7.24 -6.93
N THR A 56 -21.43 7.63 -7.29
CA THR A 56 -22.50 6.72 -7.70
C THR A 56 -22.09 6.01 -8.99
N GLY A 57 -21.54 4.82 -8.86
CA GLY A 57 -21.15 3.94 -9.96
C GLY A 57 -20.72 2.59 -9.41
N ASN A 58 -21.07 1.51 -10.10
CA ASN A 58 -20.83 0.12 -9.73
C ASN A 58 -19.34 -0.16 -9.45
N ARG A 59 -18.90 0.00 -8.21
CA ARG A 59 -17.49 -0.07 -7.84
C ARG A 59 -17.25 -1.36 -7.06
N ALA A 60 -16.52 -2.29 -7.69
CA ALA A 60 -15.95 -3.45 -7.00
C ALA A 60 -14.87 -3.05 -5.97
N VAL A 61 -14.50 -1.77 -5.93
CA VAL A 61 -13.53 -1.19 -4.99
C VAL A 61 -14.08 0.10 -4.40
N ALA A 62 -14.09 0.21 -3.08
CA ALA A 62 -14.35 1.42 -2.34
C ALA A 62 -13.05 1.89 -1.66
N CYS A 63 -12.78 3.19 -1.74
CA CYS A 63 -11.70 3.83 -0.99
C CYS A 63 -12.26 5.11 -0.36
N VAL A 64 -12.24 5.16 0.98
CA VAL A 64 -12.74 6.28 1.78
C VAL A 64 -11.58 6.86 2.58
N ARG A 65 -11.32 8.16 2.42
CA ARG A 65 -10.31 8.90 3.19
C ARG A 65 -10.99 10.02 3.96
N ARG A 66 -10.76 10.08 5.27
CA ARG A 66 -11.33 11.06 6.19
C ARG A 66 -10.24 11.68 7.04
N ASN A 67 -9.69 12.77 6.52
CA ASN A 67 -8.54 13.46 7.12
C ASN A 67 -8.86 13.97 8.53
N ALA A 68 -10.08 14.45 8.79
CA ALA A 68 -10.49 14.95 10.10
C ALA A 68 -10.44 13.90 11.22
N SER A 69 -10.59 12.61 10.88
CA SER A 69 -10.53 11.49 11.84
C SER A 69 -9.30 10.60 11.65
N GLY A 70 -8.40 10.95 10.72
CA GLY A 70 -7.24 10.14 10.35
C GLY A 70 -7.58 8.76 9.78
N LEU A 71 -8.81 8.56 9.27
CA LEU A 71 -9.29 7.26 8.79
C LEU A 71 -9.06 7.12 7.28
N THR A 72 -8.41 6.03 6.89
CA THR A 72 -8.34 5.53 5.51
C THR A 72 -8.93 4.12 5.50
N LEU A 73 -9.90 3.86 4.63
CA LEU A 73 -10.53 2.55 4.48
C LEU A 73 -10.55 2.16 3.01
N ILE A 74 -10.25 0.90 2.74
CA ILE A 74 -10.41 0.28 1.43
C ILE A 74 -11.22 -0.99 1.60
N ALA A 75 -12.18 -1.19 0.70
CA ALA A 75 -12.88 -2.46 0.55
C ALA A 75 -12.88 -2.85 -0.92
N ALA A 76 -12.69 -4.13 -1.22
CA ALA A 76 -12.86 -4.61 -2.57
C ALA A 76 -13.36 -6.05 -2.60
N ASP A 77 -14.23 -6.33 -3.57
CA ASP A 77 -14.77 -7.66 -3.83
C ASP A 77 -13.76 -8.48 -4.63
N ASP A 78 -13.42 -9.69 -4.16
CA ASP A 78 -12.61 -10.62 -4.94
C ASP A 78 -13.41 -11.19 -6.13
N GLY A 79 -12.81 -11.20 -7.32
CA GLY A 79 -13.39 -11.72 -8.56
C GLY A 79 -13.96 -10.65 -9.52
N ALA A 80 -14.66 -11.10 -10.56
CA ALA A 80 -15.18 -10.20 -11.59
C ALA A 80 -16.23 -9.23 -11.04
N PRO A 81 -16.20 -7.94 -11.42
CA PRO A 81 -17.19 -6.96 -10.97
C PRO A 81 -18.59 -7.38 -11.42
N GLY A 82 -19.51 -7.50 -10.46
CA GLY A 82 -20.91 -7.81 -10.71
C GLY A 82 -21.79 -6.66 -10.25
N VAL A 83 -22.74 -6.22 -11.09
CA VAL A 83 -23.70 -5.14 -10.75
C VAL A 83 -24.56 -5.42 -9.52
N GLN A 84 -24.63 -6.69 -9.11
CA GLN A 84 -25.40 -7.14 -7.97
C GLN A 84 -24.57 -7.14 -6.68
N ARG A 85 -23.25 -7.00 -6.77
CA ARG A 85 -22.34 -6.98 -5.62
C ARG A 85 -22.44 -5.65 -4.88
N GLN A 86 -22.71 -5.71 -3.58
CA GLN A 86 -22.99 -4.53 -2.77
C GLN A 86 -22.04 -4.35 -1.60
N ALA A 87 -21.32 -5.39 -1.16
CA ALA A 87 -20.45 -5.34 0.01
C ALA A 87 -19.49 -4.13 -0.01
N ALA A 88 -18.61 -3.99 -1.01
CA ALA A 88 -17.66 -2.88 -1.06
C ALA A 88 -18.34 -1.49 -1.03
N THR A 89 -19.45 -1.34 -1.75
CA THR A 89 -20.23 -0.09 -1.77
C THR A 89 -20.88 0.21 -0.42
N ARG A 90 -21.43 -0.80 0.26
CA ARG A 90 -22.02 -0.62 1.61
C ARG A 90 -20.97 -0.32 2.66
N VAL A 91 -19.78 -0.92 2.56
CA VAL A 91 -18.64 -0.60 3.43
C VAL A 91 -18.30 0.89 3.32
N ALA A 92 -18.26 1.44 2.09
CA ALA A 92 -18.05 2.87 1.89
C ALA A 92 -19.10 3.70 2.62
N GLY A 93 -20.38 3.37 2.46
CA GLY A 93 -21.48 4.06 3.12
C GLY A 93 -21.40 4.01 4.65
N VAL A 94 -20.99 2.87 5.23
CA VAL A 94 -20.74 2.77 6.68
C VAL A 94 -19.61 3.71 7.09
N ALA A 95 -18.47 3.69 6.40
CA ALA A 95 -17.31 4.52 6.71
C ALA A 95 -17.59 6.03 6.55
N GLU A 96 -18.40 6.42 5.56
CA GLU A 96 -18.83 7.81 5.34
C GLU A 96 -19.78 8.29 6.46
N ALA A 97 -20.67 7.41 6.95
CA ALA A 97 -21.65 7.75 7.98
C ALA A 97 -21.05 7.89 9.40
N PHE A 98 -19.81 7.45 9.63
CA PHE A 98 -19.18 7.54 10.95
C PHE A 98 -19.05 8.99 11.44
N ALA A 99 -19.32 9.27 12.71
CA ALA A 99 -18.92 10.55 13.30
C ALA A 99 -17.45 10.50 13.74
N VAL A 100 -16.77 11.65 13.76
CA VAL A 100 -15.37 11.75 14.22
C VAL A 100 -15.25 11.27 15.68
N ASP A 101 -16.24 11.59 16.51
CA ASP A 101 -16.26 11.22 17.93
C ASP A 101 -16.39 9.71 18.16
N GLU A 102 -17.11 9.01 17.28
CA GLU A 102 -17.26 7.55 17.36
C GLU A 102 -15.93 6.82 17.12
N LEU A 103 -15.04 7.43 16.33
CA LEU A 103 -13.71 6.87 16.06
C LEU A 103 -12.72 7.16 17.17
N GLN A 104 -12.99 8.07 18.13
CA GLN A 104 -12.04 8.40 19.19
C GLN A 104 -11.60 7.18 19.99
N SER A 105 -12.53 6.26 20.22
CA SER A 105 -12.31 5.03 20.99
C SER A 105 -11.69 3.88 20.16
N GLY A 106 -11.36 4.13 18.89
CA GLY A 106 -10.71 3.15 17.99
C GLY A 106 -11.64 2.57 16.94
N LEU A 107 -11.17 1.52 16.25
CA LEU A 107 -11.86 0.88 15.14
C LEU A 107 -12.92 -0.18 15.54
N HIS A 108 -13.10 -0.45 16.84
CA HIS A 108 -14.03 -1.49 17.29
C HIS A 108 -15.49 -1.20 16.91
N VAL A 109 -15.94 0.07 16.98
CA VAL A 109 -17.30 0.44 16.55
C VAL A 109 -17.47 0.21 15.04
N LEU A 110 -16.43 0.47 14.25
CA LEU A 110 -16.43 0.21 12.81
C LEU A 110 -16.55 -1.29 12.55
N ARG A 111 -15.75 -2.11 13.23
CA ARG A 111 -15.83 -3.57 13.15
C ARG A 111 -17.24 -4.07 13.45
N ASP A 112 -17.85 -3.64 14.55
CA ASP A 112 -19.17 -4.12 14.97
C ASP A 112 -20.25 -3.75 13.93
N ARG A 113 -20.19 -2.55 13.34
CA ARG A 113 -21.10 -2.13 12.26
C ARG A 113 -20.88 -2.94 10.98
N LEU A 114 -19.64 -3.21 10.61
CA LEU A 114 -19.31 -4.02 9.43
C LEU A 114 -19.77 -5.48 9.60
N LEU A 115 -19.64 -6.06 10.80
CA LEU A 115 -20.13 -7.40 11.11
C LEU A 115 -21.67 -7.48 11.09
N ALA A 116 -22.35 -6.46 11.64
CA ALA A 116 -23.81 -6.37 11.53
C ALA A 116 -24.26 -6.26 10.07
N MET A 117 -23.53 -5.49 9.25
CA MET A 117 -23.78 -5.39 7.81
C MET A 117 -23.55 -6.75 7.09
N HIS A 118 -22.54 -7.54 7.47
CA HIS A 118 -22.36 -8.89 6.92
C HIS A 118 -23.59 -9.78 7.20
N GLN A 119 -24.17 -9.74 8.39
CA GLN A 119 -25.39 -10.50 8.70
C GLN A 119 -26.57 -10.11 7.80
N GLN A 120 -26.70 -8.81 7.49
CA GLN A 120 -27.72 -8.33 6.57
C GLN A 120 -27.47 -8.82 5.13
N LEU A 121 -26.23 -8.80 4.66
CA LEU A 121 -25.85 -9.32 3.33
C LEU A 121 -26.09 -10.82 3.23
N ALA A 122 -25.72 -11.59 4.25
CA ALA A 122 -25.96 -13.03 4.31
C ALA A 122 -27.46 -13.37 4.26
N SER A 123 -28.28 -12.66 5.03
CA SER A 123 -29.74 -12.85 5.01
C SER A 123 -30.33 -12.55 3.62
N GLN A 124 -29.89 -11.47 2.97
CA GLN A 124 -30.35 -11.10 1.63
C GLN A 124 -29.93 -12.12 0.57
N ARG A 125 -28.73 -12.69 0.68
CA ARG A 125 -28.27 -13.75 -0.22
C ARG A 125 -29.16 -14.98 -0.13
N ASP A 126 -29.50 -15.40 1.08
CA ASP A 126 -30.26 -16.62 1.32
C ASP A 126 -31.73 -16.50 0.86
N ASP A 127 -32.26 -15.27 0.78
CA ASP A 127 -33.59 -14.97 0.23
C ASP A 127 -33.66 -14.96 -1.31
N LEU A 128 -32.51 -14.93 -2.01
CA LEU A 128 -32.47 -14.84 -3.47
C LEU A 128 -32.49 -16.23 -4.13
N ILE A 129 -33.27 -16.35 -5.21
CA ILE A 129 -33.30 -17.57 -6.06
C ILE A 129 -31.92 -17.84 -6.67
N ASN A 130 -31.19 -16.78 -7.02
CA ASN A 130 -29.81 -16.82 -7.50
C ASN A 130 -28.94 -15.99 -6.54
N PRO A 131 -28.25 -16.63 -5.57
CA PRO A 131 -27.46 -15.92 -4.59
C PRO A 131 -26.27 -15.21 -5.26
N VAL A 132 -26.03 -13.97 -4.85
CA VAL A 132 -24.85 -13.21 -5.25
C VAL A 132 -23.68 -13.64 -4.36
N MET A 133 -22.64 -14.20 -4.96
CA MET A 133 -21.41 -14.55 -4.24
C MET A 133 -20.52 -13.30 -4.13
N GLU A 134 -20.58 -12.69 -2.96
CA GLU A 134 -19.73 -11.59 -2.52
C GLU A 134 -18.66 -12.11 -1.55
N ASP A 135 -17.49 -11.48 -1.55
CA ASP A 135 -16.39 -11.80 -0.64
C ASP A 135 -15.49 -10.57 -0.53
N ALA A 136 -16.02 -9.51 0.08
CA ALA A 136 -15.30 -8.24 0.16
C ALA A 136 -14.26 -8.28 1.27
N ALA A 137 -12.99 -8.17 0.88
CA ALA A 137 -11.92 -7.89 1.82
C ALA A 137 -11.92 -6.40 2.19
N VAL A 138 -11.68 -6.11 3.47
CA VAL A 138 -11.69 -4.75 4.01
C VAL A 138 -10.44 -4.52 4.83
N ILE A 139 -9.80 -3.38 4.61
CA ILE A 139 -8.73 -2.88 5.46
C ILE A 139 -9.03 -1.44 5.84
N ALA A 140 -9.10 -1.17 7.14
CA ALA A 140 -9.19 0.16 7.69
C ALA A 140 -7.90 0.49 8.45
N LEU A 141 -7.46 1.73 8.30
CA LEU A 141 -6.34 2.34 8.96
C LEU A 141 -6.84 3.61 9.64
N ARG A 142 -6.57 3.76 10.92
CA ARG A 142 -6.70 5.04 11.63
C ARG A 142 -5.36 5.45 12.17
N ILE A 143 -4.90 6.64 11.77
CA ILE A 143 -3.71 7.25 12.35
C ILE A 143 -4.17 8.27 13.39
N ALA A 144 -3.79 8.05 14.64
CA ALA A 144 -4.03 8.99 15.72
C ALA A 144 -2.72 9.16 16.52
N HIS A 145 -2.24 10.41 16.58
CA HIS A 145 -0.97 10.76 17.21
C HIS A 145 0.23 10.03 16.56
N ARG A 146 0.76 9.01 17.24
CA ARG A 146 1.92 8.21 16.83
C ARG A 146 1.58 6.72 16.70
N VAL A 147 0.29 6.41 16.61
CA VAL A 147 -0.22 5.04 16.53
C VAL A 147 -1.06 4.91 15.27
N ALA A 148 -0.75 3.89 14.48
CA ALA A 148 -1.62 3.40 13.42
C ALA A 148 -2.40 2.19 13.95
N GLU A 149 -3.72 2.31 13.98
CA GLU A 149 -4.66 1.24 14.28
C GLU A 149 -5.18 0.65 12.98
N PHE A 150 -5.23 -0.67 12.89
CA PHE A 150 -5.71 -1.38 11.72
C PHE A 150 -6.85 -2.32 12.09
N LEU A 151 -7.81 -2.43 11.18
CA LEU A 151 -8.84 -3.46 11.19
C LEU A 151 -8.82 -4.14 9.82
N ARG A 152 -8.54 -5.45 9.83
CA ARG A 152 -8.64 -6.32 8.66
C ARG A 152 -9.89 -7.17 8.76
N ILE A 153 -10.62 -7.28 7.65
CA ILE A 153 -11.66 -8.30 7.43
C ILE A 153 -11.38 -9.05 6.13
N GLY A 154 -11.45 -10.38 6.18
CA GLY A 154 -11.18 -11.24 5.03
C GLY A 154 -9.72 -11.20 4.58
N ALA A 155 -9.51 -11.38 3.28
CA ALA A 155 -8.18 -11.53 2.70
C ALA A 155 -7.37 -10.22 2.59
N ALA A 156 -7.72 -9.16 3.31
CA ALA A 156 -6.98 -7.89 3.24
C ALA A 156 -5.56 -8.00 3.85
N ALA A 157 -4.66 -7.09 3.49
CA ALA A 157 -3.32 -7.05 4.05
C ALA A 157 -2.81 -5.61 4.19
N ALA A 158 -1.81 -5.43 5.05
CA ALA A 158 -1.13 -4.15 5.20
C ALA A 158 0.36 -4.33 5.46
N TRP A 159 1.15 -3.37 4.99
CA TRP A 159 2.59 -3.29 5.22
C TRP A 159 2.98 -1.90 5.69
N GLN A 160 3.97 -1.83 6.58
CA GLN A 160 4.58 -0.58 7.04
C GLN A 160 6.03 -0.52 6.56
N SER A 161 6.39 0.58 5.92
CA SER A 161 7.78 1.00 5.75
C SER A 161 8.16 1.92 6.90
N HIS A 162 9.16 1.50 7.67
CA HIS A 162 9.73 2.26 8.77
C HIS A 162 11.26 2.24 8.65
N HIS A 163 11.88 3.42 8.56
CA HIS A 163 13.32 3.56 8.32
C HIS A 163 13.85 2.73 7.13
N GLY A 164 13.09 2.69 6.03
CA GLY A 164 13.45 1.95 4.82
C GLY A 164 13.30 0.43 4.92
N ARG A 165 12.75 -0.09 6.02
CA ARG A 165 12.43 -1.52 6.16
C ARG A 165 10.93 -1.74 6.06
N VAL A 166 10.53 -2.67 5.21
CA VAL A 166 9.12 -3.06 5.04
C VAL A 166 8.82 -4.26 5.92
N ARG A 167 7.73 -4.17 6.68
CA ARG A 167 7.20 -5.28 7.49
C ARG A 167 5.69 -5.46 7.26
N PRO A 168 5.17 -6.69 7.18
CA PRO A 168 3.73 -6.92 7.24
C PRO A 168 3.20 -6.47 8.61
N VAL A 169 1.99 -5.91 8.61
CA VAL A 169 1.30 -5.50 9.85
C VAL A 169 0.61 -6.70 10.51
N PHE A 170 0.03 -7.58 9.69
CA PHE A 170 -0.62 -8.81 10.13
C PHE A 170 0.31 -9.98 9.78
N SER A 171 0.80 -10.68 10.79
CA SER A 171 1.66 -11.85 10.63
C SER A 171 0.94 -13.09 11.14
N THR A 172 0.97 -14.17 10.37
CA THR A 172 0.45 -15.49 10.77
C THR A 172 1.41 -16.26 11.67
N ALA A 173 2.64 -15.76 11.88
CA ALA A 173 3.65 -16.38 12.72
C ALA A 173 3.88 -15.57 14.02
N PRO A 174 3.98 -16.23 15.19
CA PRO A 174 4.38 -15.56 16.41
C PRO A 174 5.81 -15.03 16.25
N ILE A 175 6.02 -13.75 16.56
CA ILE A 175 7.36 -13.17 16.68
C ILE A 175 8.12 -14.02 17.71
N PRO A 176 9.19 -14.76 17.33
CA PRO A 176 9.99 -15.44 18.34
C PRO A 176 10.59 -14.35 19.23
N ALA A 177 10.34 -14.45 20.54
CA ALA A 177 11.00 -13.60 21.52
C ALA A 177 12.51 -13.67 21.25
N SER A 178 13.10 -12.51 20.93
CA SER A 178 14.51 -12.40 20.56
C SER A 178 15.40 -13.05 21.61
N THR A 179 15.93 -14.23 21.30
CA THR A 179 17.15 -14.73 21.90
C THR A 179 18.21 -14.75 20.80
N ALA A 180 19.23 -13.92 21.03
CA ALA A 180 20.38 -13.70 20.17
C ALA A 180 20.96 -14.98 19.55
N GLN A 181 20.84 -15.11 18.23
CA GLN A 181 21.96 -15.42 17.31
C GLN A 181 21.41 -15.30 15.88
N ALA A 182 21.79 -14.24 15.14
CA ALA A 182 21.38 -14.07 13.75
C ALA A 182 22.19 -15.02 12.86
N ASP A 183 21.53 -16.04 12.33
CA ASP A 183 22.05 -16.91 11.27
C ASP A 183 21.72 -16.26 9.91
N PRO A 184 22.64 -16.20 8.91
CA PRO A 184 22.43 -15.51 7.64
C PRO A 184 21.49 -16.25 6.65
N THR A 185 20.68 -17.19 7.12
CA THR A 185 19.68 -17.97 6.35
C THR A 185 18.25 -17.43 6.47
N GLY A 186 18.07 -16.21 7.02
CA GLY A 186 16.78 -15.51 7.19
C GLY A 186 15.99 -15.20 5.91
N LEU A 187 16.30 -15.83 4.78
CA LEU A 187 15.47 -15.86 3.57
C LEU A 187 14.36 -16.91 3.66
N ASP A 188 14.58 -18.03 4.36
CA ASP A 188 13.57 -19.10 4.49
C ASP A 188 12.37 -18.69 5.36
N GLU A 189 12.55 -17.76 6.30
CA GLU A 189 11.46 -17.24 7.15
C GLU A 189 10.52 -16.30 6.37
N PHE A 190 10.99 -15.67 5.29
CA PHE A 190 10.15 -14.89 4.37
C PHE A 190 9.36 -15.78 3.40
N LEU A 191 9.89 -16.96 3.06
CA LEU A 191 9.23 -17.90 2.14
C LEU A 191 8.01 -18.61 2.77
N GLY A 192 7.89 -18.59 4.11
CA GLY A 192 6.73 -19.09 4.84
C GLY A 192 5.63 -18.05 5.15
N MET A 193 5.85 -16.76 4.84
CA MET A 193 4.92 -15.68 5.22
C MET A 193 3.69 -15.54 4.31
N HIS A 194 3.53 -16.39 3.31
CA HIS A 194 2.51 -16.21 2.27
C HIS A 194 1.51 -17.36 2.08
N GLU A 195 1.37 -18.28 3.04
CA GLU A 195 0.12 -19.05 3.10
C GLU A 195 -0.96 -18.20 3.75
N ALA A 196 -1.56 -17.33 2.94
CA ALA A 196 -2.80 -16.66 3.30
C ALA A 196 -3.86 -17.74 3.53
N SER A 197 -4.12 -18.06 4.80
CA SER A 197 -5.30 -18.83 5.19
C SER A 197 -6.52 -18.26 4.44
N PRO A 198 -7.44 -19.08 3.91
CA PRO A 198 -8.60 -18.60 3.16
C PRO A 198 -9.52 -17.78 4.09
N ALA A 199 -9.17 -16.50 4.24
CA ALA A 199 -9.89 -15.58 5.09
C ALA A 199 -11.14 -15.10 4.38
N THR A 200 -12.31 -15.32 4.98
CA THR A 200 -13.60 -14.94 4.42
C THR A 200 -13.87 -13.47 4.72
N GLY A 201 -14.27 -12.72 3.68
CA GLY A 201 -14.65 -11.32 3.74
C GLY A 201 -16.15 -11.10 4.00
N LEU A 202 -16.56 -9.85 3.86
CA LEU A 202 -17.95 -9.44 4.04
C LEU A 202 -18.82 -9.95 2.87
N GLY A 203 -20.06 -10.33 3.16
CA GLY A 203 -20.94 -11.01 2.18
C GLY A 203 -20.61 -12.49 1.88
N GLY A 204 -19.47 -12.99 2.39
CA GLY A 204 -19.02 -14.36 2.19
C GLY A 204 -19.95 -15.45 2.77
N ALA A 205 -19.68 -16.71 2.41
CA ALA A 205 -20.47 -17.87 2.83
C ALA A 205 -20.44 -18.12 4.34
N THR A 206 -19.33 -17.76 4.99
CA THR A 206 -19.06 -18.02 6.41
C THR A 206 -18.81 -16.73 7.17
N THR A 207 -18.69 -16.85 8.50
CA THR A 207 -18.32 -15.73 9.38
C THR A 207 -17.02 -15.09 8.87
N PRO A 208 -16.97 -13.75 8.74
CA PRO A 208 -15.77 -13.07 8.26
C PRO A 208 -14.63 -13.15 9.26
N ASP A 209 -13.42 -13.38 8.75
CA ASP A 209 -12.20 -13.37 9.56
C ASP A 209 -11.81 -11.94 9.85
N CYS A 210 -11.84 -11.54 11.13
CA CYS A 210 -11.56 -10.19 11.57
C CYS A 210 -10.33 -10.15 12.47
N GLU A 211 -9.41 -9.22 12.21
CA GLU A 211 -8.21 -9.01 13.01
C GLU A 211 -7.96 -7.52 13.24
N ASP A 212 -7.62 -7.16 14.47
CA ASP A 212 -7.20 -5.80 14.84
C ASP A 212 -5.69 -5.81 15.09
N ALA A 213 -4.97 -4.81 14.58
CA ALA A 213 -3.54 -4.64 14.81
C ALA A 213 -3.22 -3.18 15.16
N ARG A 214 -2.09 -2.96 15.85
CA ARG A 214 -1.58 -1.63 16.17
C ARG A 214 -0.08 -1.59 15.98
N CYS A 215 0.43 -0.52 15.40
CA CYS A 215 1.86 -0.25 15.38
C CYS A 215 2.16 1.22 15.66
N GLU A 216 3.37 1.46 16.17
CA GLU A 216 3.92 2.82 16.27
C GLU A 216 4.29 3.33 14.88
N VAL A 217 4.06 4.62 14.66
CA VAL A 217 4.38 5.31 13.42
C VAL A 217 5.15 6.60 13.65
N ALA A 218 6.14 6.82 12.80
CA ALA A 218 6.92 8.06 12.72
C ALA A 218 6.51 8.90 11.49
N VAL A 219 6.85 10.19 11.51
CA VAL A 219 6.61 11.05 10.33
C VAL A 219 7.47 10.54 9.17
N GLY A 220 6.86 10.43 8.00
CA GLY A 220 7.49 9.85 6.81
C GLY A 220 7.41 8.32 6.72
N ASP A 221 6.88 7.64 7.74
CA ASP A 221 6.50 6.23 7.59
C ASP A 221 5.40 6.11 6.53
N ARG A 222 5.41 4.97 5.83
CA ARG A 222 4.41 4.69 4.79
C ARG A 222 3.71 3.39 5.02
N LEU A 223 2.40 3.42 4.77
CA LEU A 223 1.49 2.33 5.01
C LEU A 223 0.84 1.95 3.69
N LEU A 224 1.10 0.72 3.23
CA LEU A 224 0.39 0.11 2.10
C LEU A 224 -0.80 -0.68 2.66
N LEU A 225 -1.99 -0.42 2.15
CA LEU A 225 -3.22 -1.13 2.46
C LEU A 225 -3.71 -1.83 1.18
N VAL A 226 -4.02 -3.13 1.26
CA VAL A 226 -4.49 -3.94 0.13
C VAL A 226 -5.76 -4.70 0.51
N ALA A 227 -6.76 -4.71 -0.38
CA ALA A 227 -8.10 -5.20 -0.13
C ALA A 227 -8.57 -6.31 -1.11
N THR A 228 -7.66 -7.11 -1.67
CA THR A 228 -8.03 -8.30 -2.47
C THR A 228 -6.99 -9.41 -2.33
N ARG A 229 -7.42 -10.67 -2.27
CA ARG A 229 -6.51 -11.82 -2.25
C ARG A 229 -5.70 -11.87 -3.54
N GLY A 230 -6.36 -11.64 -4.68
CA GLY A 230 -5.71 -11.71 -5.98
C GLY A 230 -4.53 -10.75 -6.12
N LEU A 231 -4.61 -9.54 -5.53
CA LEU A 231 -3.48 -8.62 -5.55
C LEU A 231 -2.35 -9.10 -4.65
N ILE A 232 -2.66 -9.60 -3.45
CA ILE A 232 -1.67 -10.06 -2.47
C ILE A 232 -0.85 -11.22 -3.03
N GLU A 233 -1.49 -12.18 -3.70
CA GLU A 233 -0.81 -13.34 -4.31
C GLU A 233 0.17 -12.95 -5.43
N HIS A 234 -0.06 -11.82 -6.10
CA HIS A 234 0.75 -11.35 -7.23
C HIS A 234 1.77 -10.27 -6.83
N LEU A 235 1.68 -9.75 -5.61
CA LEU A 235 2.49 -8.65 -5.14
C LEU A 235 3.73 -9.18 -4.40
N SER A 236 4.90 -9.09 -5.04
CA SER A 236 6.14 -9.50 -4.40
C SER A 236 6.64 -8.47 -3.39
N VAL A 237 7.36 -8.93 -2.36
CA VAL A 237 7.97 -8.06 -1.35
C VAL A 237 8.90 -7.02 -1.99
N ALA A 238 9.66 -7.40 -3.02
CA ALA A 238 10.54 -6.49 -3.74
C ALA A 238 9.79 -5.32 -4.40
N VAL A 239 8.60 -5.56 -4.96
CA VAL A 239 7.75 -4.48 -5.52
C VAL A 239 7.25 -3.56 -4.41
N ILE A 240 6.88 -4.10 -3.25
CA ILE A 240 6.42 -3.30 -2.11
C ILE A 240 7.57 -2.42 -1.59
N GLU A 241 8.76 -2.98 -1.40
CA GLU A 241 9.94 -2.24 -0.94
C GLU A 241 10.30 -1.11 -1.90
N GLN A 242 10.34 -1.40 -3.21
CA GLN A 242 10.62 -0.39 -4.23
C GLN A 242 9.54 0.71 -4.26
N ALA A 243 8.26 0.33 -4.23
CA ALA A 243 7.15 1.28 -4.24
C ALA A 243 7.20 2.21 -3.02
N LEU A 244 7.36 1.65 -1.82
CA LEU A 244 7.36 2.43 -0.59
C LEU A 244 8.60 3.33 -0.46
N ALA A 245 9.68 3.06 -1.19
CA ALA A 245 10.87 3.90 -1.27
C ALA A 245 10.76 5.08 -2.27
N LEU A 246 9.71 5.15 -3.11
CA LEU A 246 9.57 6.23 -4.09
C LEU A 246 9.33 7.60 -3.46
N PRO A 247 9.50 8.74 -4.16
CA PRO A 247 9.34 10.04 -3.53
C PRO A 247 7.91 10.38 -3.10
N THR A 248 6.88 9.85 -3.77
CA THR A 248 5.47 10.19 -3.50
C THR A 248 4.59 8.95 -3.38
N CYS A 249 3.49 9.08 -2.63
CA CYS A 249 2.48 8.02 -2.53
C CYS A 249 1.86 7.69 -3.90
N ASP A 250 1.62 8.68 -4.75
CA ASP A 250 1.07 8.46 -6.08
C ASP A 250 2.04 7.67 -6.98
N ALA A 251 3.34 7.97 -6.92
CA ALA A 251 4.36 7.19 -7.64
C ALA A 251 4.42 5.75 -7.12
N ALA A 252 4.32 5.55 -5.80
CA ALA A 252 4.21 4.22 -5.20
C ALA A 252 3.00 3.46 -5.73
N CYS A 253 1.83 4.11 -5.79
CA CYS A 253 0.62 3.50 -6.30
C CYS A 253 0.72 3.15 -7.80
N VAL A 254 1.23 4.06 -8.63
CA VAL A 254 1.46 3.79 -10.06
C VAL A 254 2.42 2.63 -10.27
N HIS A 255 3.51 2.57 -9.49
CA HIS A 255 4.48 1.49 -9.57
C HIS A 255 3.85 0.12 -9.25
N ILE A 256 3.11 0.03 -8.15
CA ILE A 256 2.40 -1.20 -7.76
C ILE A 256 1.39 -1.60 -8.84
N ALA A 257 0.57 -0.64 -9.28
CA ALA A 257 -0.43 -0.90 -10.31
C ALA A 257 0.20 -1.41 -11.61
N SER A 258 1.31 -0.82 -12.05
CA SER A 258 2.04 -1.27 -13.22
C SER A 258 2.62 -2.68 -13.04
N ALA A 259 3.24 -2.97 -11.89
CA ALA A 259 3.87 -4.25 -11.60
C ALA A 259 2.86 -5.42 -11.64
N VAL A 260 1.64 -5.20 -11.14
CA VAL A 260 0.56 -6.20 -11.13
C VAL A 260 -0.44 -6.02 -12.28
N ARG A 261 -0.10 -5.17 -13.27
CA ARG A 261 -0.91 -4.91 -14.48
C ARG A 261 -2.34 -4.48 -14.19
N LEU A 262 -2.54 -3.71 -13.12
CA LEU A 262 -3.78 -2.99 -12.91
C LEU A 262 -3.91 -1.88 -13.96
N GLY A 263 -5.15 -1.59 -14.37
CA GLY A 263 -5.43 -0.53 -15.33
C GLY A 263 -5.02 0.86 -14.83
N ASN A 264 -5.14 1.87 -15.69
CA ASN A 264 -4.66 3.24 -15.41
C ASN A 264 -5.65 4.09 -14.60
N GLU A 265 -6.64 3.49 -13.95
CA GLU A 265 -7.69 4.20 -13.21
C GLU A 265 -7.49 4.02 -11.70
N PRO A 266 -6.87 4.99 -10.98
CA PRO A 266 -6.56 4.86 -9.56
C PRO A 266 -7.79 4.63 -8.69
N ALA A 267 -8.95 5.10 -9.14
CA ALA A 267 -10.22 4.88 -8.48
C ALA A 267 -10.61 3.39 -8.38
N GLN A 268 -10.07 2.53 -9.24
CA GLN A 268 -10.37 1.10 -9.27
C GLN A 268 -9.29 0.23 -8.64
N TRP A 269 -8.22 0.83 -8.12
CA TRP A 269 -7.13 0.08 -7.51
C TRP A 269 -7.56 -0.43 -6.12
N PRO A 270 -7.52 -1.75 -5.86
CA PRO A 270 -7.94 -2.35 -4.59
C PRO A 270 -6.87 -2.17 -3.50
N PHE A 271 -6.15 -1.06 -3.53
CA PHE A 271 -5.07 -0.75 -2.60
C PHE A 271 -4.80 0.76 -2.54
N THR A 272 -4.10 1.18 -1.50
CA THR A 272 -3.66 2.58 -1.35
C THR A 272 -2.39 2.67 -0.53
N VAL A 273 -1.62 3.73 -0.77
CA VAL A 273 -0.48 4.10 0.06
C VAL A 273 -0.82 5.38 0.83
N THR A 274 -0.56 5.37 2.14
CA THR A 274 -0.70 6.52 3.03
C THR A 274 0.65 6.84 3.65
N GLU A 275 1.04 8.11 3.63
CA GLU A 275 2.21 8.61 4.35
C GLU A 275 1.77 9.24 5.67
N VAL A 276 2.58 9.05 6.71
CA VAL A 276 2.33 9.61 8.03
C VAL A 276 2.82 11.05 8.04
N GLU A 277 1.87 11.96 7.91
CA GLU A 277 2.10 13.41 7.95
C GLU A 277 2.18 13.93 9.40
N SER A 278 2.84 15.08 9.59
CA SER A 278 3.15 15.69 10.89
C SER A 278 1.96 16.36 11.58
#